data_AF-A0A930HR77-F1
#
_entry.id   AF-A0A930HR77-F1
#
_cell.length_a   1.000
_cell.length_b   1.000
_cell.length_c   1.000
_cell.angle_alpha   90.00
_cell.angle_beta   90.00
_cell.angle_gamma   90.00
#
_symmetry.space_group_name_H-M   'P 1'
#
loop_
_entity.id
_entity.type
_entity.pdbx_description
1 polymer ?
#
loop_
_entity_poly.entity_id
_entity_poly.type
_entity_poly.pdbx_seq_one_letter_code
_entity_poly.pdbx_strand_id
1 'polypeptide(L)'
;MKMKKLVCAIAVGLLTSAGAFAQVANVKSAEKIASSDKPDLAEARRLITEALANDETKNDPYTWYVAGLIENKAYTEGFKQAAIDQNADRTAMYTALTASVPSWLKVYELESQPNDKGKVNLKYTKKLQEVLHNDYLQLFNGGAWFLQSNKYAEGVAA
;
A
#
# COMPACT_ATOMS: atom_id res chain seq x y z
N MET A 1 -2.93 -8.91 46.49
CA MET A 1 -3.24 -8.12 45.27
C MET A 1 -2.01 -8.02 44.36
N LYS A 2 -1.43 -9.13 43.86
CA LYS A 2 -0.23 -9.08 43.00
C LYS A 2 -0.27 -10.11 41.86
N MET A 3 -0.76 -11.33 42.13
CA MET A 3 -0.77 -12.41 41.14
C MET A 3 -1.82 -12.24 40.03
N LYS A 4 -3.03 -11.75 40.34
CA LYS A 4 -4.08 -11.50 39.31
C LYS A 4 -3.70 -10.40 38.32
N LYS A 5 -3.00 -9.35 38.77
CA LYS A 5 -2.47 -8.28 37.90
C LYS A 5 -1.31 -8.78 37.03
N LEU A 6 -0.47 -9.67 37.55
CA LEU A 6 0.63 -10.31 36.83
C LEU A 6 0.12 -11.27 35.74
N VAL A 7 -0.91 -12.07 36.03
CA VAL A 7 -1.53 -12.99 35.07
C VAL A 7 -2.23 -12.21 33.93
N CYS A 8 -2.93 -11.12 34.25
CA CYS A 8 -3.49 -10.23 33.22
C CYS A 8 -2.38 -9.58 32.37
N ALA A 9 -1.27 -9.12 32.96
CA ALA A 9 -0.17 -8.54 32.20
C ALA A 9 0.54 -9.56 31.29
N ILE A 10 0.68 -10.80 31.72
CA ILE A 10 1.27 -11.89 30.91
C ILE A 10 0.30 -12.32 29.78
N ALA A 11 -1.00 -12.42 30.06
CA ALA A 11 -2.00 -12.75 29.04
C ALA A 11 -2.14 -11.63 27.98
N VAL A 12 -2.05 -10.36 28.39
CA VAL A 12 -2.02 -9.22 27.46
C VAL A 12 -0.72 -9.20 26.65
N GLY A 13 0.43 -9.49 27.26
CA GLY A 13 1.72 -9.58 26.56
C GLY A 13 1.82 -10.73 25.55
N LEU A 14 1.16 -11.86 25.82
CA LEU A 14 1.08 -12.99 24.89
C LEU A 14 0.16 -12.68 23.69
N LEU A 15 -0.95 -11.98 23.92
CA LEU A 15 -1.86 -11.52 22.86
C LEU A 15 -1.20 -10.48 21.94
N THR A 16 -0.36 -9.58 22.48
CA THR A 16 0.42 -8.66 21.64
C THR A 16 1.42 -9.42 20.78
N SER A 17 2.18 -10.37 21.34
CA SER A 17 3.19 -11.09 20.53
C SER A 17 2.62 -12.03 19.46
N ALA A 18 1.42 -12.58 19.64
CA ALA A 18 0.76 -13.42 18.65
C ALA A 18 0.14 -12.61 17.49
N GLY A 19 -0.28 -11.37 17.76
CA GLY A 19 -0.77 -10.43 16.74
C GLY A 19 0.31 -10.02 15.74
N ALA A 20 1.56 -9.82 16.23
CA ALA A 20 2.73 -9.44 15.41
C ALA A 20 2.95 -10.35 14.22
N PHE A 21 2.95 -11.66 14.46
CA PHE A 21 3.24 -12.63 13.42
C PHE A 21 2.10 -12.75 12.40
N ALA A 22 0.85 -12.52 12.82
CA ALA A 22 -0.31 -12.58 11.95
C ALA A 22 -0.30 -11.42 10.94
N GLN A 23 -0.05 -10.19 11.38
CA GLN A 23 -0.11 -9.04 10.47
C GLN A 23 1.08 -8.99 9.50
N VAL A 24 2.28 -9.39 9.94
CA VAL A 24 3.41 -9.57 9.01
C VAL A 24 3.11 -10.66 7.95
N ALA A 25 2.41 -11.73 8.32
CA ALA A 25 1.95 -12.74 7.37
C ALA A 25 0.87 -12.21 6.42
N ASN A 26 -0.02 -11.32 6.88
CA ASN A 26 -1.00 -10.65 6.05
C ASN A 26 -0.33 -9.75 5.00
N VAL A 27 0.71 -8.98 5.36
CA VAL A 27 1.47 -8.16 4.39
C VAL A 27 2.03 -9.03 3.27
N LYS A 28 2.69 -10.14 3.62
CA LYS A 28 3.27 -11.07 2.62
C LYS A 28 2.20 -11.76 1.77
N SER A 29 1.06 -12.11 2.38
CA SER A 29 -0.08 -12.70 1.67
C SER A 29 -0.67 -11.71 0.67
N ALA A 30 -0.84 -10.44 1.07
CA ALA A 30 -1.33 -9.38 0.20
C ALA A 30 -0.39 -9.15 -1.00
N GLU A 31 0.93 -9.09 -0.78
CA GLU A 31 1.93 -9.00 -1.86
C GLU A 31 1.83 -10.19 -2.83
N LYS A 32 1.72 -11.42 -2.29
CA LYS A 32 1.60 -12.64 -3.10
C LYS A 32 0.32 -12.63 -3.96
N ILE A 33 -0.80 -12.21 -3.38
CA ILE A 33 -2.08 -12.12 -4.10
C ILE A 33 -1.95 -11.09 -5.24
N ALA A 34 -1.42 -9.89 -4.95
CA ALA A 34 -1.25 -8.83 -5.94
C ALA A 34 -0.27 -9.22 -7.06
N SER A 35 0.75 -10.02 -6.75
CA SER A 35 1.76 -10.45 -7.72
C SER A 35 1.30 -11.62 -8.61
N SER A 36 0.10 -12.17 -8.40
CA SER A 36 -0.40 -13.29 -9.19
C SER A 36 -0.95 -12.85 -10.56
N ASP A 37 -1.10 -13.81 -11.47
CA ASP A 37 -1.64 -13.57 -12.82
C ASP A 37 -3.11 -13.13 -12.81
N LYS A 38 -3.87 -13.60 -11.82
CA LYS A 38 -5.29 -13.27 -11.61
C LYS A 38 -5.48 -12.82 -10.15
N PRO A 39 -5.09 -11.59 -9.82
CA PRO A 39 -5.05 -11.13 -8.45
C PRO A 39 -6.46 -10.90 -7.90
N ASP A 40 -6.72 -11.40 -6.69
CA ASP A 40 -7.85 -10.97 -5.87
C ASP A 40 -7.49 -9.67 -5.14
N LEU A 41 -7.58 -8.55 -5.86
CA LEU A 41 -7.21 -7.25 -5.34
C LEU A 41 -8.11 -6.79 -4.18
N ALA A 42 -9.34 -7.32 -4.08
CA ALA A 42 -10.22 -7.01 -2.96
C ALA A 42 -9.67 -7.63 -1.67
N GLU A 43 -9.27 -8.90 -1.72
CA GLU A 43 -8.66 -9.57 -0.58
C GLU A 43 -7.29 -8.99 -0.22
N ALA A 44 -6.46 -8.66 -1.23
CA ALA A 44 -5.18 -8.00 -0.98
C ALA A 44 -5.36 -6.65 -0.26
N ARG A 45 -6.34 -5.84 -0.68
CA ARG A 45 -6.70 -4.57 -0.01
C ARG A 45 -7.19 -4.78 1.41
N ARG A 46 -8.03 -5.80 1.66
CA ARG A 46 -8.52 -6.11 3.01
C ARG A 46 -7.34 -6.44 3.94
N LEU A 47 -6.47 -7.36 3.53
CA LEU A 47 -5.31 -7.79 4.32
C LEU A 47 -4.34 -6.63 4.60
N ILE A 48 -4.03 -5.81 3.59
CA ILE A 48 -3.08 -4.71 3.79
C ILE A 48 -3.68 -3.59 4.63
N THR A 49 -4.99 -3.35 4.55
CA THR A 49 -5.66 -2.35 5.39
C THR A 49 -5.60 -2.73 6.86
N GLU A 50 -5.82 -4.02 7.18
CA GLU A 50 -5.68 -4.53 8.55
C GLU A 50 -4.24 -4.40 9.06
N ALA A 51 -3.25 -4.68 8.20
CA ALA A 51 -1.84 -4.53 8.55
C ALA A 51 -1.43 -3.06 8.73
N LEU A 52 -1.97 -2.13 7.93
CA LEU A 52 -1.69 -0.69 8.07
C LEU A 52 -2.28 -0.10 9.37
N ALA A 53 -3.34 -0.70 9.91
CA ALA A 53 -3.93 -0.28 11.18
C ALA A 53 -3.24 -0.89 12.42
N ASN A 54 -2.43 -1.94 12.24
CA ASN A 54 -1.77 -2.65 13.35
C ASN A 54 -0.48 -1.95 13.80
N ASP A 55 -0.28 -1.85 15.12
CA ASP A 55 0.84 -1.14 15.73
C ASP A 55 2.24 -1.69 15.36
N GLU A 56 2.34 -2.97 15.00
CA GLU A 56 3.59 -3.65 14.70
C GLU A 56 4.00 -3.47 13.23
N THR A 57 3.03 -3.33 12.32
CA THR A 57 3.27 -3.23 10.88
C THR A 57 3.10 -1.82 10.32
N LYS A 58 2.37 -0.92 11.00
CA LYS A 58 2.10 0.45 10.50
C LYS A 58 3.34 1.33 10.33
N ASN A 59 4.44 1.01 11.02
CA ASN A 59 5.71 1.73 10.94
C ASN A 59 6.77 0.97 10.11
N ASP A 60 6.42 -0.18 9.52
CA ASP A 60 7.31 -0.92 8.63
C ASP A 60 7.17 -0.36 7.19
N PRO A 61 8.25 0.16 6.58
CA PRO A 61 8.23 0.60 5.19
C PRO A 61 7.74 -0.47 4.21
N TYR A 62 7.96 -1.75 4.50
CA TYR A 62 7.51 -2.84 3.64
C TYR A 62 5.98 -2.93 3.57
N THR A 63 5.27 -2.68 4.67
CA THR A 63 3.79 -2.67 4.70
C THR A 63 3.26 -1.61 3.72
N TRP A 64 3.80 -0.40 3.78
CA TRP A 64 3.41 0.69 2.88
C TRP A 64 3.84 0.43 1.43
N TYR A 65 5.00 -0.19 1.23
CA TYR A 65 5.43 -0.60 -0.11
C TYR A 65 4.44 -1.59 -0.73
N VAL A 66 3.97 -2.58 0.03
CA VAL A 66 2.96 -3.54 -0.44
C VAL A 66 1.61 -2.86 -0.70
N ALA A 67 1.19 -1.91 0.12
CA ALA A 67 -0.02 -1.12 -0.11
C ALA A 67 0.02 -0.38 -1.45
N GLY A 68 1.13 0.31 -1.73
CA GLY A 68 1.33 0.96 -3.03
C GLY A 68 1.36 -0.04 -4.20
N LEU A 69 1.98 -1.22 -4.01
CA LEU A 69 2.05 -2.26 -5.05
C LEU A 69 0.67 -2.80 -5.43
N ILE A 70 -0.22 -2.96 -4.46
CA ILE A 70 -1.59 -3.45 -4.70
C ILE A 70 -2.36 -2.47 -5.61
N GLU A 71 -2.28 -1.18 -5.30
CA GLU A 71 -2.94 -0.15 -6.11
C GLU A 71 -2.27 0.03 -7.47
N ASN A 72 -0.94 -0.05 -7.54
CA ASN A 72 -0.23 -0.05 -8.82
C ASN A 72 -0.59 -1.28 -9.68
N LYS A 73 -0.79 -2.45 -9.08
CA LYS A 73 -1.30 -3.63 -9.78
C LYS A 73 -2.71 -3.38 -10.33
N ALA A 74 -3.60 -2.81 -9.52
CA ALA A 74 -4.94 -2.46 -9.98
C ALA A 74 -4.90 -1.48 -11.16
N TYR A 75 -4.02 -0.48 -11.10
CA TYR A 75 -3.76 0.43 -12.21
C TYR A 75 -3.27 -0.32 -13.47
N THR A 76 -2.22 -1.14 -13.36
CA THR A 76 -1.63 -1.83 -14.52
C THR A 76 -2.60 -2.81 -15.18
N GLU A 77 -3.46 -3.51 -14.43
CA GLU A 77 -4.52 -4.34 -15.00
C GLU A 77 -5.59 -3.49 -15.71
N GLY A 78 -6.00 -2.36 -15.11
CA GLY A 78 -6.89 -1.40 -15.75
C GLY A 78 -6.30 -0.79 -17.03
N PHE A 79 -5.01 -0.48 -17.03
CA PHE A 79 -4.28 0.10 -18.16
C PHE A 79 -4.21 -0.86 -19.35
N LYS A 80 -3.94 -2.16 -19.09
CA LYS A 80 -4.00 -3.21 -20.11
C LYS A 80 -5.39 -3.28 -20.75
N GLN A 81 -6.44 -3.24 -19.94
CA GLN A 81 -7.82 -3.28 -20.46
C GLN A 81 -8.15 -2.03 -21.29
N ALA A 82 -7.74 -0.86 -20.83
CA ALA A 82 -7.99 0.42 -21.49
C ALA A 82 -7.14 0.65 -22.76
N ALA A 83 -6.13 -0.20 -23.01
CA ALA A 83 -5.40 -0.26 -24.27
C ALA A 83 -6.18 -1.00 -25.37
N ILE A 84 -7.16 -1.84 -25.00
CA ILE A 84 -8.00 -2.60 -25.93
C ILE A 84 -9.22 -1.75 -26.35
N ASP A 85 -9.79 -0.98 -25.44
CA ASP A 85 -10.93 -0.09 -25.70
C ASP A 85 -10.59 1.35 -25.33
N GLN A 86 -10.47 2.21 -26.36
CA GLN A 86 -10.16 3.63 -26.16
C GLN A 86 -11.28 4.39 -25.44
N ASN A 87 -12.53 3.93 -25.54
CA ASN A 87 -13.71 4.56 -24.95
C ASN A 87 -14.05 4.06 -23.54
N ALA A 88 -13.27 3.11 -23.01
CA ALA A 88 -13.49 2.57 -21.67
C ALA A 88 -13.42 3.67 -20.60
N ASP A 89 -14.26 3.55 -19.57
CA ASP A 89 -14.18 4.41 -18.39
C ASP A 89 -12.85 4.15 -17.66
N ARG A 90 -12.03 5.19 -17.53
CA ARG A 90 -10.69 5.13 -16.91
C ARG A 90 -10.71 5.52 -15.43
N THR A 91 -11.88 5.79 -14.83
CA THR A 91 -12.00 6.22 -13.42
C THR A 91 -11.28 5.27 -12.48
N ALA A 92 -11.63 3.98 -12.50
CA ALA A 92 -11.08 3.02 -11.54
C ALA A 92 -9.57 2.84 -11.71
N MET A 93 -9.09 2.86 -12.96
CA MET A 93 -7.67 2.80 -13.30
C MET A 93 -6.90 3.98 -12.72
N TYR A 94 -7.35 5.21 -12.98
CA TYR A 94 -6.67 6.40 -12.47
C TYR A 94 -6.84 6.60 -10.98
N THR A 95 -7.98 6.19 -10.39
CA THR A 95 -8.19 6.19 -8.93
C THR A 95 -7.17 5.28 -8.25
N ALA A 96 -6.94 4.08 -8.79
CA ALA A 96 -5.92 3.17 -8.26
C ALA A 96 -4.51 3.75 -8.40
N LEU A 97 -4.18 4.35 -9.55
CA LEU A 97 -2.88 4.97 -9.74
C LEU A 97 -2.62 6.06 -8.69
N THR A 98 -3.60 6.95 -8.48
CA THR A 98 -3.50 8.02 -7.48
C THR A 98 -3.43 7.48 -6.06
N ALA A 99 -4.20 6.42 -5.72
CA ALA A 99 -4.20 5.79 -4.40
C ALA A 99 -2.86 5.11 -4.05
N SER A 100 -2.02 4.80 -5.03
CA SER A 100 -0.66 4.29 -4.78
C SER A 100 0.29 5.36 -4.22
N VAL A 101 0.08 6.64 -4.55
CA VAL A 101 1.01 7.74 -4.25
C VAL A 101 1.17 8.00 -2.74
N PRO A 102 0.11 8.09 -1.92
CA PRO A 102 0.26 8.26 -0.47
C PRO A 102 1.13 7.15 0.16
N SER A 103 0.98 5.91 -0.32
CA SER A 103 1.80 4.79 0.15
C SER A 103 3.27 4.97 -0.22
N TRP A 104 3.59 5.40 -1.44
CA TRP A 104 4.98 5.69 -1.86
C TRP A 104 5.62 6.81 -1.05
N LEU A 105 4.87 7.88 -0.80
CA LEU A 105 5.33 8.99 0.05
C LEU A 105 5.61 8.50 1.47
N LYS A 106 4.76 7.62 2.01
CA LYS A 106 4.95 7.07 3.35
C LYS A 106 6.17 6.14 3.44
N VAL A 107 6.46 5.36 2.40
CA VAL A 107 7.72 4.58 2.32
C VAL A 107 8.93 5.49 2.42
N TYR A 108 8.96 6.57 1.63
CA TYR A 108 10.06 7.54 1.66
C TYR A 108 10.17 8.23 3.02
N GLU A 109 9.04 8.65 3.60
CA GLU A 109 9.00 9.26 4.93
C GLU A 109 9.65 8.37 5.99
N LEU A 110 9.28 7.08 6.02
CA LEU A 110 9.81 6.12 7.00
C LEU A 110 11.29 5.79 6.76
N GLU A 111 11.69 5.56 5.50
CA GLU A 111 13.07 5.16 5.18
C GLU A 111 14.09 6.32 5.20
N SER A 112 13.62 7.55 5.04
CA SER A 112 14.47 8.75 5.08
C SER A 112 14.95 9.12 6.49
N GLN A 113 14.36 8.51 7.54
CA GLN A 113 14.81 8.70 8.91
C GLN A 113 16.11 7.91 9.18
N PRO A 114 17.07 8.47 9.95
CA PRO A 114 18.22 7.71 10.42
C PRO A 114 17.79 6.57 11.34
N ASN A 115 18.37 5.38 11.18
CA ASN A 115 18.22 4.27 12.12
C ASN A 115 19.03 4.49 13.41
N ASP A 116 19.00 3.52 14.33
CA ASP A 116 19.75 3.54 15.60
C ASP A 116 21.27 3.74 15.46
N LYS A 117 21.82 3.55 14.26
CA LYS A 117 23.24 3.75 13.92
C LYS A 117 23.48 5.08 13.18
N GLY A 118 22.48 5.96 13.10
CA GLY A 118 22.53 7.21 12.36
C GLY A 118 22.55 7.04 10.83
N LYS A 119 22.23 5.85 10.30
CA LYS A 119 22.26 5.58 8.86
C LYS A 119 20.86 5.58 8.26
N VAL A 120 20.72 6.18 7.08
CA VAL A 120 19.51 6.14 6.26
C VAL A 120 19.54 4.89 5.37
N ASN A 121 18.43 4.16 5.28
CA ASN A 121 18.30 2.94 4.48
C ASN A 121 17.09 3.01 3.54
N LEU A 122 17.35 3.37 2.28
CA LEU A 122 16.35 3.58 1.22
C LEU A 122 16.06 2.30 0.43
N LYS A 123 15.81 1.17 1.09
CA LYS A 123 15.68 -0.14 0.43
C LYS A 123 14.49 -0.19 -0.51
N TYR A 124 13.31 0.20 -0.05
CA TYR A 124 12.06 0.18 -0.83
C TYR A 124 11.89 1.46 -1.65
N THR A 125 12.42 2.59 -1.18
CA THR A 125 12.53 3.86 -1.92
C THR A 125 13.28 3.68 -3.25
N LYS A 126 14.34 2.90 -3.27
CA LYS A 126 15.04 2.59 -4.53
C LYS A 126 14.20 1.74 -5.48
N LYS A 127 13.32 0.88 -4.96
CA LYS A 127 12.41 0.07 -5.80
C LYS A 127 11.30 0.92 -6.41
N LEU A 128 10.71 1.83 -5.63
CA LEU A 128 9.63 2.70 -6.11
C LEU A 128 10.10 3.78 -7.09
N GLN A 129 11.40 4.11 -7.12
CA GLN A 129 11.95 5.05 -8.12
C GLN A 129 11.66 4.59 -9.56
N GLU A 130 11.81 3.30 -9.85
CA GLU A 130 11.51 2.75 -11.17
C GLU A 130 10.00 2.78 -11.47
N VAL A 131 9.17 2.40 -10.49
CA VAL A 131 7.69 2.46 -10.62
C VAL A 131 7.24 3.88 -10.95
N LEU A 132 7.67 4.87 -10.16
CA LEU A 132 7.32 6.27 -10.38
C LEU A 132 7.88 6.81 -11.71
N HIS A 133 9.05 6.36 -12.14
CA HIS A 133 9.60 6.72 -13.45
C HIS A 133 8.76 6.18 -14.61
N ASN A 134 8.09 5.04 -14.44
CA ASN A 134 7.18 4.51 -15.46
C ASN A 134 5.81 5.21 -15.40
N ASP A 135 5.38 5.62 -14.21
CA ASP A 135 4.02 6.09 -13.97
C ASP A 135 3.84 7.62 -14.00
N TYR A 136 4.91 8.43 -13.96
CA TYR A 136 4.77 9.90 -13.83
C TYR A 136 3.92 10.54 -14.95
N LEU A 137 4.08 10.09 -16.20
CA LEU A 137 3.23 10.57 -17.30
C LEU A 137 1.76 10.19 -17.10
N GLN A 138 1.52 9.04 -16.49
CA GLN A 138 0.18 8.51 -16.30
C GLN A 138 -0.50 9.15 -15.08
N LEU A 139 0.27 9.57 -14.08
CA LEU A 139 -0.21 10.44 -13.01
C LEU A 139 -0.69 11.79 -13.56
N PHE A 140 0.08 12.40 -14.47
CA PHE A 140 -0.34 13.62 -15.16
C PHE A 140 -1.61 13.39 -16.00
N ASN A 141 -1.64 12.32 -16.80
CA ASN A 141 -2.79 11.98 -17.62
C ASN A 141 -4.04 11.69 -16.78
N GLY A 142 -3.88 11.05 -15.62
CA GLY A 142 -4.98 10.79 -14.69
C GLY A 142 -5.60 12.07 -14.16
N GLY A 143 -4.77 13.03 -13.74
CA GLY A 143 -5.24 14.36 -13.35
C GLY A 143 -5.99 15.07 -14.48
N ALA A 144 -5.44 15.05 -15.69
CA ALA A 144 -6.10 15.63 -16.87
C ALA A 144 -7.44 14.94 -17.17
N TRP A 145 -7.50 13.61 -17.06
CA TRP A 145 -8.69 12.82 -17.33
C TRP A 145 -9.84 13.14 -16.36
N PHE A 146 -9.55 13.23 -15.05
CA PHE A 146 -10.54 13.60 -14.04
C PHE A 146 -11.09 15.02 -14.29
N LEU A 147 -10.21 15.95 -14.66
CA LEU A 147 -10.61 17.32 -15.01
C LEU A 147 -11.51 17.37 -16.25
N GLN A 148 -11.11 16.71 -17.33
CA GLN A 148 -11.86 16.68 -18.60
C GLN A 148 -13.19 15.94 -18.49
N SER A 149 -13.26 14.93 -17.61
CA SER A 149 -14.47 14.13 -17.39
C SER A 149 -15.42 14.71 -16.34
N ASN A 150 -15.10 15.88 -15.76
CA ASN A 150 -15.82 16.50 -14.63
C ASN A 150 -15.95 15.57 -13.40
N LYS A 151 -15.00 14.65 -13.20
CA LYS A 151 -14.95 13.67 -12.10
C LYS A 151 -13.97 14.12 -11.01
N TYR A 152 -14.18 15.34 -10.51
CA TYR A 152 -13.22 16.00 -9.62
C TYR A 152 -13.07 15.28 -8.29
N ALA A 153 -14.20 14.88 -7.68
CA ALA A 153 -14.20 14.25 -6.36
C ALA A 153 -13.42 12.93 -6.37
N GLU A 154 -13.57 12.14 -7.43
CA GLU A 154 -12.85 10.89 -7.64
C GLU A 154 -11.35 11.12 -7.83
N GLY A 155 -10.96 12.25 -8.43
CA GLY A 155 -9.54 12.62 -8.62
C GLY A 155 -8.81 13.08 -7.36
N VAL A 156 -9.52 13.42 -6.28
CA VAL A 156 -8.94 13.83 -4.99
C VAL A 156 -9.22 12.86 -3.83
N ALA A 157 -10.01 11.81 -4.04
CA ALA A 157 -10.38 10.85 -3.00
C ALA A 157 -9.33 9.74 -2.73
N ALA A 158 -8.07 9.98 -3.11
CA ALA A 158 -6.97 9.01 -3.03
C ALA A 158 -6.28 8.98 -1.65
#